data_AF-A0A0B2U9V0-F1
#
_entry.id   AF-A0A0B2U9V0-F1
#
_cell.length_a   1.000
_cell.length_b   1.000
_cell.length_c   1.000
_cell.angle_alpha   90.00
_cell.angle_beta   90.00
_cell.angle_gamma   90.00
#
_symmetry.space_group_name_H-M   'P 1'
#
loop_
_entity.id
_entity.type
_entity.pdbx_description
1 polymer ?
#
loop_
_entity_poly.entity_id
_entity_poly.type
_entity_poly.pdbx_seq_one_letter_code
_entity_poly.pdbx_strand_id
1 'polypeptide(L)'
;MKKTLLSVALVSTLLVACSKNENKADTTTQASAPTQTTEANNNAVDTAHTAENSLDWDGTYKGTLPCADCEGIKTELELKDDKTYELTETYIGKGDTNPFETHGTFTFDKDNTSVITLDDKGQNRKFFIGENTATALDMEGKKVEGSLAEHYVLKK
;
A
#
# COMPACT_ATOMS: atom_id res chain seq x y z
N MET A 1 -25.61 16.93 -33.31
CA MET A 1 -26.83 17.30 -32.56
C MET A 1 -27.88 16.20 -32.74
N LYS A 2 -28.10 15.32 -31.76
CA LYS A 2 -29.39 14.65 -31.49
C LYS A 2 -29.39 14.27 -30.00
N LYS A 3 -30.09 15.07 -29.20
CA LYS A 3 -30.32 14.83 -27.78
C LYS A 3 -31.49 13.85 -27.67
N THR A 4 -31.29 12.74 -27.00
CA THR A 4 -32.38 11.88 -26.52
C THR A 4 -32.50 12.08 -25.01
N LEU A 5 -33.47 12.91 -24.64
CA LEU A 5 -34.08 12.96 -23.32
C LEU A 5 -35.17 11.89 -23.31
N LEU A 6 -35.23 11.05 -22.29
CA LEU A 6 -36.50 10.71 -21.62
C LEU A 6 -36.23 10.00 -20.29
N SER A 7 -36.81 10.58 -19.25
CA SER A 7 -36.80 10.24 -17.84
C SER A 7 -37.66 9.01 -17.51
N VAL A 8 -37.31 8.21 -16.50
CA VAL A 8 -38.29 7.61 -15.55
C VAL A 8 -37.66 7.44 -14.15
N ALA A 9 -38.48 7.81 -13.18
CA ALA A 9 -38.40 7.84 -11.72
C ALA A 9 -37.74 6.68 -10.95
N LEU A 10 -36.94 7.08 -9.94
CA LEU A 10 -37.24 6.96 -8.50
C LEU A 10 -37.96 5.69 -8.00
N VAL A 11 -37.25 4.78 -7.34
CA VAL A 11 -37.79 4.02 -6.20
C VAL A 11 -36.68 3.78 -5.18
N SER A 12 -36.75 4.52 -4.07
CA SER A 12 -36.06 4.21 -2.83
C SER A 12 -36.88 3.19 -2.05
N THR A 13 -36.26 2.09 -1.61
CA THR A 13 -36.80 1.27 -0.53
C THR A 13 -35.69 0.94 0.46
N LEU A 14 -35.70 1.71 1.56
CA LEU A 14 -35.11 1.37 2.84
C LEU A 14 -35.90 0.20 3.43
N LEU A 15 -35.22 -0.89 3.80
CA LEU A 15 -35.75 -1.85 4.77
C LEU A 15 -34.66 -2.14 5.81
N VAL A 16 -34.77 -1.38 6.90
CA VAL A 16 -34.09 -1.63 8.18
C VAL A 16 -34.89 -2.72 8.88
N ALA A 17 -34.25 -3.84 9.22
CA ALA A 17 -34.82 -4.86 10.10
C ALA A 17 -33.85 -5.12 11.26
N CYS A 18 -34.14 -4.47 12.39
CA CYS A 18 -33.53 -4.77 13.68
C CYS A 18 -34.37 -5.86 14.38
N SER A 19 -33.77 -6.99 14.70
CA SER A 19 -34.36 -7.95 15.65
C SER A 19 -33.76 -7.73 17.02
N LYS A 20 -34.55 -7.07 17.87
CA LYS A 20 -34.32 -6.87 19.30
C LYS A 20 -34.79 -8.11 20.05
N ASN A 21 -33.92 -8.76 20.81
CA ASN A 21 -34.27 -9.81 21.76
C ASN A 21 -33.81 -9.40 23.16
N GLU A 22 -34.77 -9.14 24.05
CA GLU A 22 -34.55 -8.85 25.47
C GLU A 22 -34.95 -10.09 26.28
N ASN A 23 -34.02 -10.64 27.07
CA ASN A 23 -34.35 -11.48 28.23
C ASN A 23 -33.71 -10.84 29.47
N LYS A 24 -34.56 -10.40 30.40
CA LYS A 24 -34.24 -10.04 31.79
C LYS A 24 -33.96 -11.34 32.56
N ALA A 25 -32.79 -11.48 33.15
CA ALA A 25 -32.41 -11.07 34.51
C ALA A 25 -32.61 -12.22 35.50
N ASP A 26 -31.51 -12.67 36.11
CA ASP A 26 -31.48 -12.75 37.57
C ASP A 26 -30.08 -12.43 38.09
N THR A 27 -30.09 -11.55 39.09
CA THR A 27 -28.96 -10.84 39.66
C THR A 27 -28.52 -11.55 40.94
N THR A 28 -27.22 -11.79 41.11
CA THR A 28 -26.62 -11.76 42.45
C THR A 28 -25.35 -10.91 42.40
N THR A 29 -25.43 -9.87 43.22
CA THR A 29 -24.54 -8.74 43.41
C THR A 29 -23.15 -9.14 43.90
N GLN A 30 -22.11 -8.70 43.18
CA GLN A 30 -20.88 -8.24 43.83
C GLN A 30 -20.39 -6.98 43.12
N ALA A 31 -20.13 -5.97 43.93
CA ALA A 31 -19.88 -4.59 43.52
C ALA A 31 -18.47 -4.40 42.96
N SER A 32 -18.38 -3.87 41.73
CA SER A 32 -17.57 -2.72 41.31
C SER A 32 -17.79 -2.52 39.80
N ALA A 33 -18.19 -1.33 39.39
CA ALA A 33 -18.51 -0.92 38.02
C ALA A 33 -17.68 0.32 37.67
N PRO A 34 -17.63 0.77 36.39
CA PRO A 34 -17.84 0.12 35.09
C PRO A 34 -16.55 0.29 34.22
N THR A 35 -16.34 -0.16 32.98
CA THR A 35 -17.20 -0.21 31.80
C THR A 35 -16.48 -1.07 30.75
N GLN A 36 -17.12 -2.12 30.24
CA GLN A 36 -16.86 -2.57 28.87
C GLN A 36 -17.33 -1.46 27.95
N THR A 37 -16.38 -0.70 27.41
CA THR A 37 -16.63 0.32 26.40
C THR A 37 -16.26 -0.30 25.05
N THR A 38 -17.31 -0.57 24.26
CA THR A 38 -17.41 -0.23 22.84
C THR A 38 -16.18 -0.49 21.97
N GLU A 39 -16.36 -1.35 20.96
CA GLU A 39 -15.58 -1.37 19.72
C GLU A 39 -15.57 0.04 19.09
N ALA A 40 -14.63 0.87 19.52
CA ALA A 40 -14.17 2.00 18.74
C ALA A 40 -13.10 1.44 17.82
N ASN A 41 -13.38 1.44 16.52
CA ASN A 41 -12.39 1.29 15.47
C ASN A 41 -11.41 2.48 15.56
N ASN A 42 -10.53 2.43 16.55
CA ASN A 42 -9.41 3.34 16.71
C ASN A 42 -8.30 2.81 15.80
N ASN A 43 -8.45 3.02 14.49
CA ASN A 43 -7.34 3.02 13.55
C ASN A 43 -6.46 4.26 13.83
N ALA A 44 -5.95 4.38 15.06
CA ALA A 44 -4.84 5.27 15.34
C ALA A 44 -3.64 4.60 14.67
N VAL A 45 -3.18 5.18 13.56
CA VAL A 45 -1.94 4.76 12.91
C VAL A 45 -0.83 4.83 13.96
N ASP A 46 -0.13 3.72 14.17
CA ASP A 46 1.02 3.68 15.08
C ASP A 46 2.14 4.54 14.48
N THR A 47 2.25 5.77 15.00
CA THR A 47 3.28 6.73 14.58
C THR A 47 4.61 6.52 15.31
N ALA A 48 4.64 5.68 16.35
CA ALA A 48 5.85 5.41 17.11
C ALA A 48 6.71 4.32 16.44
N HIS A 49 6.06 3.31 15.84
CA HIS A 49 6.73 2.17 15.21
C HIS A 49 6.49 2.12 13.69
N THR A 50 7.01 3.12 12.98
CA THR A 50 6.97 3.18 11.51
C THR A 50 8.17 2.49 10.88
N ALA A 51 8.09 2.11 9.59
CA ALA A 51 9.25 1.63 8.85
C ALA A 51 10.37 2.68 8.84
N GLU A 52 10.01 3.96 8.67
CA GLU A 52 10.93 5.08 8.65
C GLU A 52 11.77 5.21 9.94
N ASN A 53 11.18 4.93 11.10
CA ASN A 53 11.84 5.09 12.40
C ASN A 53 12.44 3.78 12.95
N SER A 54 11.98 2.62 12.46
CA SER A 54 12.31 1.32 13.07
C SER A 54 13.22 0.45 12.21
N LEU A 55 13.32 0.71 10.91
CA LEU A 55 14.12 -0.08 9.97
C LEU A 55 15.37 0.68 9.52
N ASP A 56 16.43 -0.07 9.23
CA ASP A 56 17.59 0.38 8.45
C ASP A 56 17.23 0.36 6.95
N TRP A 57 16.29 1.23 6.57
CA TRP A 57 15.65 1.21 5.25
C TRP A 57 16.49 1.84 4.14
N ASP A 58 17.47 2.68 4.45
CA ASP A 58 18.36 3.25 3.44
C ASP A 58 19.31 2.17 2.92
N GLY A 59 19.64 2.25 1.63
CA GLY A 59 20.52 1.30 0.95
C GLY A 59 19.93 0.82 -0.37
N THR A 60 20.55 -0.21 -0.92
CA THR A 60 20.36 -0.61 -2.32
C THR A 60 19.58 -1.91 -2.42
N TYR A 61 18.39 -1.85 -3.02
CA TYR A 61 17.52 -2.99 -3.23
C TYR A 61 17.60 -3.45 -4.69
N LYS A 62 17.82 -4.76 -4.91
CA LYS A 62 18.01 -5.33 -6.24
C LYS A 62 17.04 -6.47 -6.52
N GLY A 63 16.63 -6.60 -7.78
CA GLY A 63 15.77 -7.69 -8.23
C GLY A 63 15.56 -7.68 -9.73
N THR A 64 14.67 -8.55 -10.20
CA THR A 64 14.21 -8.56 -11.60
C THR A 64 12.70 -8.52 -11.60
N LEU A 65 12.14 -7.34 -11.90
CA LEU A 65 10.71 -7.12 -11.93
C LEU A 65 10.10 -7.72 -13.21
N PRO A 66 8.84 -8.20 -13.18
CA PRO A 66 8.14 -8.67 -14.36
C PRO A 66 7.99 -7.58 -15.42
N CYS A 67 8.06 -8.00 -16.68
CA CYS A 67 7.94 -7.12 -17.83
C CYS A 67 6.84 -7.65 -18.76
N ALA A 68 5.99 -6.75 -19.27
CA ALA A 68 4.85 -7.14 -20.08
C ALA A 68 5.26 -7.68 -21.47
N ASP A 69 6.36 -7.18 -22.01
CA ASP A 69 6.79 -7.43 -23.38
C ASP A 69 8.32 -7.67 -23.50
N CYS A 70 8.98 -7.98 -22.39
CA CYS A 70 10.39 -8.33 -22.30
C CYS A 70 10.62 -9.44 -21.27
N GLU A 71 11.83 -9.98 -21.18
CA GLU A 71 12.13 -11.12 -20.28
C GLU A 71 12.10 -10.73 -18.79
N GLY A 72 12.31 -9.45 -18.51
CA GLY A 72 12.33 -8.88 -17.16
C GLY A 72 13.02 -7.53 -17.14
N ILE A 73 12.85 -6.80 -16.04
CA ILE A 73 13.53 -5.53 -15.80
C ILE A 73 14.48 -5.75 -14.64
N LYS A 74 15.79 -5.76 -14.89
CA LYS A 74 16.77 -5.74 -13.80
C LYS A 74 16.67 -4.37 -13.14
N THR A 75 16.27 -4.35 -11.88
CA THR A 75 15.98 -3.11 -11.14
C THR A 75 16.91 -3.02 -9.94
N GLU A 76 17.51 -1.84 -9.79
CA GLU A 76 18.28 -1.44 -8.61
C GLU A 76 17.71 -0.12 -8.10
N LEU A 77 17.19 -0.12 -6.87
CA LEU A 77 16.66 1.05 -6.20
C LEU A 77 17.55 1.36 -5.00
N GLU A 78 18.31 2.43 -5.07
CA GLU A 78 19.05 2.98 -3.93
C GLU A 78 18.19 4.04 -3.25
N LEU A 79 17.89 3.84 -1.96
CA LEU A 79 17.24 4.82 -1.10
C LEU A 79 18.29 5.45 -0.19
N LYS A 80 18.37 6.78 -0.13
CA LYS A 80 19.32 7.50 0.72
C LYS A 80 18.60 8.09 1.94
N ASP A 81 19.35 8.28 3.03
CA ASP A 81 18.87 8.81 4.32
C ASP A 81 18.21 10.19 4.19
N ASP A 82 18.72 11.02 3.27
CA ASP A 82 18.22 12.34 2.90
C ASP A 82 16.91 12.35 2.07
N LYS A 83 16.28 11.18 1.89
CA LYS A 83 15.04 10.97 1.13
C LYS A 83 15.18 11.20 -0.38
N THR A 84 16.39 11.11 -0.89
CA THR A 84 16.65 10.98 -2.34
C THR A 84 16.76 9.51 -2.75
N TYR A 85 16.56 9.23 -4.04
CA TYR A 85 16.78 7.90 -4.59
C TYR A 85 17.53 7.93 -5.91
N GLU A 86 18.15 6.80 -6.23
CA GLU A 86 18.62 6.45 -7.56
C GLU A 86 17.95 5.14 -7.99
N LEU A 87 17.41 5.12 -9.21
CA LEU A 87 16.71 3.99 -9.77
C LEU A 87 17.30 3.64 -11.13
N THR A 88 17.89 2.45 -11.19
CA THR A 88 18.60 1.94 -12.36
C THR A 88 17.87 0.73 -12.91
N GLU A 89 17.49 0.78 -14.19
CA GLU A 89 16.66 -0.22 -14.85
C GLU A 89 17.27 -0.70 -16.16
N THR A 90 17.39 -2.01 -16.34
CA THR A 90 17.84 -2.62 -17.61
C THR A 90 16.79 -3.60 -18.12
N TYR A 91 16.28 -3.34 -19.33
CA TYR A 91 15.25 -4.17 -19.97
C TYR A 91 15.91 -5.36 -20.69
N ILE A 92 15.59 -6.58 -20.23
CA ILE A 92 16.21 -7.80 -20.74
C ILE A 92 15.48 -8.26 -22.00
N GLY A 93 16.23 -8.57 -23.07
CA GLY A 93 15.67 -9.11 -24.32
C GLY A 93 15.19 -8.06 -25.34
N LYS A 94 15.40 -6.76 -25.09
CA LYS A 94 14.98 -5.66 -26.00
C LYS A 94 16.07 -5.13 -26.94
N GLY A 95 17.24 -5.78 -27.00
CA GLY A 95 18.33 -5.44 -27.94
C GLY A 95 19.20 -4.25 -27.50
N ASP A 96 18.63 -3.24 -26.85
CA ASP A 96 19.37 -2.26 -26.06
C ASP A 96 19.55 -2.80 -24.63
N THR A 97 20.78 -2.76 -24.13
CA THR A 97 21.15 -3.26 -22.79
C THR A 97 21.67 -2.15 -21.90
N ASN A 98 21.64 -0.90 -22.37
CA ASN A 98 22.05 0.23 -21.55
C ASN A 98 21.04 0.45 -20.42
N PRO A 99 21.52 0.70 -19.19
CA PRO A 99 20.64 1.04 -18.09
C PRO A 99 20.02 2.43 -18.28
N PHE A 100 18.78 2.55 -17.83
CA PHE A 100 18.10 3.83 -17.62
C PHE A 100 18.25 4.23 -16.16
N GLU A 101 18.71 5.44 -15.91
CA GLU A 101 18.91 5.98 -14.56
C GLU A 101 17.89 7.10 -14.30
N THR A 102 17.23 7.04 -13.15
CA THR A 102 16.30 8.06 -12.67
C THR A 102 16.71 8.48 -11.27
N HIS A 103 16.80 9.79 -11.04
CA HIS A 103 17.12 10.35 -9.72
C HIS A 103 16.03 11.32 -9.29
N GLY A 104 15.64 11.22 -8.02
CA GLY A 104 14.56 12.03 -7.49
C GLY A 104 14.48 11.98 -5.97
N THR A 105 13.32 12.36 -5.45
CA THR A 105 12.99 12.25 -4.03
C THR A 105 11.84 11.28 -3.80
N PHE A 106 11.72 10.78 -2.57
CA PHE A 106 10.58 9.96 -2.16
C PHE A 106 10.03 10.43 -0.81
N THR A 107 8.80 10.01 -0.51
CA THR A 107 8.15 10.30 0.76
C THR A 107 7.51 9.05 1.33
N PHE A 108 7.55 8.90 2.66
CA PHE A 108 6.74 7.90 3.36
C PHE A 108 5.27 8.35 3.41
N ASP A 109 4.37 7.40 3.19
CA ASP A 109 2.94 7.59 3.32
C ASP A 109 2.55 7.73 4.80
N LYS A 110 1.60 8.63 5.09
CA LYS A 110 1.19 8.96 6.45
C LYS A 110 0.25 7.94 7.06
N ASP A 111 -0.56 7.30 6.22
CA ASP A 111 -1.60 6.35 6.63
C ASP A 111 -1.07 4.92 6.57
N ASN A 112 -0.15 4.64 5.64
CA ASN A 112 0.58 3.39 5.55
C ASN A 112 2.10 3.64 5.65
N THR A 113 2.59 3.69 6.89
CA THR A 113 3.95 4.14 7.24
C THR A 113 5.08 3.21 6.78
N SER A 114 4.75 2.12 6.09
CA SER A 114 5.71 1.24 5.39
C SER A 114 5.76 1.49 3.88
N VAL A 115 4.91 2.34 3.33
CA VAL A 115 4.87 2.64 1.90
C VAL A 115 5.62 3.93 1.61
N ILE A 116 6.52 3.89 0.63
CA ILE A 116 7.09 5.09 0.03
C ILE A 116 6.47 5.35 -1.35
N THR A 117 6.42 6.62 -1.74
CA THR A 117 6.08 7.07 -3.09
C THR A 117 7.24 7.86 -3.65
N LEU A 118 7.78 7.43 -4.80
CA LEU A 118 8.76 8.21 -5.57
C LEU A 118 8.10 9.44 -6.18
N ASP A 119 8.89 10.45 -6.53
CA ASP A 119 8.40 11.64 -7.23
C ASP A 119 7.89 11.36 -8.67
N ASP A 120 7.53 12.43 -9.38
CA ASP A 120 7.03 12.38 -10.75
C ASP A 120 8.04 11.80 -11.75
N LYS A 121 9.34 12.03 -11.53
CA LYS A 121 10.42 11.40 -12.29
C LYS A 121 10.42 9.88 -12.12
N GLY A 122 10.15 9.43 -10.91
CA GLY A 122 9.95 8.01 -10.55
C GLY A 122 8.57 7.48 -10.94
N GLN A 123 7.78 8.26 -11.69
CA GLN A 123 6.43 7.96 -12.16
C GLN A 123 5.43 7.71 -11.01
N ASN A 124 5.66 8.32 -9.84
CA ASN A 124 4.87 8.10 -8.64
C ASN A 124 4.80 6.62 -8.22
N ARG A 125 5.82 5.82 -8.55
CA ARG A 125 5.89 4.40 -8.15
C ARG A 125 5.87 4.29 -6.64
N LYS A 126 5.17 3.26 -6.17
CA LYS A 126 5.05 2.94 -4.75
C LYS A 126 5.79 1.67 -4.41
N PHE A 127 6.47 1.69 -3.27
CA PHE A 127 7.15 0.52 -2.73
C PHE A 127 6.76 0.32 -1.27
N PHE A 128 6.48 -0.92 -0.88
CA PHE A 128 6.39 -1.31 0.53
C PHE A 128 7.79 -1.67 1.04
N ILE A 129 8.24 -0.98 2.06
CA ILE A 129 9.53 -1.15 2.73
C ILE A 129 9.35 -2.12 3.89
N GLY A 130 10.08 -3.24 3.83
CA GLY A 130 10.20 -4.21 4.91
C GLY A 130 11.65 -4.42 5.29
N GLU A 131 11.91 -5.31 6.25
CA GLU A 131 13.28 -5.68 6.61
C GLU A 131 14.03 -6.20 5.37
N ASN A 132 15.10 -5.49 4.99
CA ASN A 132 15.97 -5.80 3.84
C ASN A 132 15.22 -5.95 2.50
N THR A 133 14.00 -5.41 2.39
CA THR A 133 13.17 -5.56 1.18
C THR A 133 12.46 -4.27 0.78
N ALA A 134 12.35 -4.05 -0.52
CA ALA A 134 11.47 -3.06 -1.12
C ALA A 134 10.56 -3.80 -2.13
N THR A 135 9.27 -3.91 -1.83
CA THR A 135 8.31 -4.59 -2.69
C THR A 135 7.59 -3.57 -3.56
N ALA A 136 7.74 -3.67 -4.89
CA ALA A 136 7.00 -2.84 -5.82
C ALA A 136 5.49 -3.10 -5.70
N LEU A 137 4.70 -2.04 -5.61
CA LEU A 137 3.24 -2.10 -5.48
C LEU A 137 2.56 -1.83 -6.82
N ASP A 138 1.31 -2.25 -6.93
CA ASP A 138 0.47 -1.91 -8.08
C ASP A 138 0.06 -0.41 -8.06
N MET A 139 -0.67 0.01 -9.09
CA MET A 139 -1.13 1.39 -9.23
C MET A 139 -2.10 1.84 -8.12
N GLU A 140 -2.75 0.90 -7.43
CA GLU A 140 -3.61 1.18 -6.28
C GLU A 140 -2.81 1.25 -4.97
N GLY A 141 -1.52 0.93 -4.99
CA GLY A 141 -0.67 0.86 -3.80
C GLY A 141 -0.84 -0.44 -3.01
N LYS A 142 -1.26 -1.53 -3.65
CA LYS A 142 -1.39 -2.85 -3.03
C LYS A 142 -0.26 -3.78 -3.48
N LYS A 143 0.04 -4.77 -2.65
CA LYS A 143 0.98 -5.84 -3.02
C LYS A 143 0.35 -6.67 -4.11
N VAL A 144 1.14 -7.02 -5.12
CA VAL A 144 0.73 -7.99 -6.14
C VAL A 144 0.58 -9.36 -5.48
N GLU A 145 -0.53 -10.03 -5.73
CA GLU A 145 -0.85 -11.35 -5.16
C GLU A 145 -0.63 -12.48 -6.17
N GLY A 146 -0.71 -13.73 -5.69
CA GLY A 146 -0.62 -14.93 -6.53
C GLY A 146 0.82 -15.33 -6.87
N SER A 147 0.98 -16.10 -7.96
CA SER A 147 2.27 -16.71 -8.32
C SER A 147 3.37 -15.72 -8.68
N LEU A 148 3.01 -14.46 -8.97
CA LEU A 148 3.96 -13.41 -9.32
C LEU A 148 4.40 -12.56 -8.14
N ALA A 149 3.78 -12.68 -6.95
CA ALA A 149 4.03 -11.81 -5.81
C ALA A 149 5.52 -11.64 -5.48
N GLU A 150 6.25 -12.76 -5.39
CA GLU A 150 7.68 -12.79 -5.07
C GLU A 150 8.57 -12.10 -6.13
N HIS A 151 8.09 -11.97 -7.37
CA HIS A 151 8.84 -11.31 -8.44
C HIS A 151 8.84 -9.78 -8.29
N TYR A 152 7.97 -9.22 -7.44
CA TYR A 152 7.91 -7.78 -7.16
C TYR A 152 8.80 -7.38 -5.97
N VAL A 153 9.51 -8.31 -5.34
CA VAL A 153 10.36 -8.05 -4.17
C VAL A 153 11.80 -7.77 -4.61
N LEU A 154 12.28 -6.55 -4.34
CA LEU A 154 13.69 -6.19 -4.41
C LEU A 154 14.34 -6.43 -3.04
N LYS A 155 15.56 -6.98 -3.02
CA LYS A 155 16.29 -7.36 -1.79
C LYS A 155 17.54 -6.50 -1.60
N LYS A 156 17.80 -6.08 -0.36
CA LYS A 156 19.01 -5.38 0.06
C LYS A 156 20.22 -6.33 0.08
#